data_AF-A0A2A3AGR0-F1
#
_entry.id   AF-A0A2A3AGR0-F1
#
_cell.length_a   1.000
_cell.length_b   1.000
_cell.length_c   1.000
_cell.angle_alpha   90.00
_cell.angle_beta   90.00
_cell.angle_gamma   90.00
#
_symmetry.space_group_name_H-M   'P 1'
#
loop_
_entity.id
_entity.type
_entity.pdbx_description
1 polymer ?
#
loop_
_entity_poly.entity_id
_entity_poly.type
_entity_poly.pdbx_seq_one_letter_code
_entity_poly.pdbx_strand_id
1 'polypeptide(L)'
;MADRRAAREYIASSMCFSGLLFALIYGIQGRWIDVAVLLLVGLGQVVAFLCFRHGHARAVTSVVMLVAGVSAAEQVYSSIWWWDLLVHFLCTYVLVWIAWNYALRRSPELGRLSRGQRLMMCAITGLVLAVVWEVMELLGFLLVTPDIHIPPLDTLSDVTVGVLGAALVALHRKSR
;
A
#
# COMPACT_ATOMS: atom_id res chain seq x y z
N MET A 1 9.18 -30.46 -8.11
CA MET A 1 8.52 -29.21 -8.57
C MET A 1 7.42 -28.72 -7.63
N ALA A 2 6.56 -29.60 -7.08
CA ALA A 2 5.51 -29.23 -6.11
C ALA A 2 6.06 -28.54 -4.85
N ASP A 3 7.18 -29.05 -4.33
CA ASP A 3 7.86 -28.54 -3.13
C ASP A 3 8.32 -27.07 -3.27
N ARG A 4 8.93 -26.72 -4.42
CA ARG A 4 9.33 -25.32 -4.71
C ARG A 4 8.15 -24.36 -4.81
N ARG A 5 6.97 -24.83 -5.25
CA ARG A 5 5.77 -24.00 -5.32
C ARG A 5 5.19 -23.76 -3.93
N ALA A 6 5.12 -24.80 -3.09
CA ALA A 6 4.70 -24.67 -1.70
C ALA A 6 5.62 -23.73 -0.92
N ALA A 7 6.94 -23.88 -1.06
CA ALA A 7 7.93 -22.98 -0.43
C ALA A 7 7.71 -21.50 -0.81
N ARG A 8 7.43 -21.20 -2.09
CA ARG A 8 7.14 -19.83 -2.53
C ARG A 8 5.86 -19.26 -1.92
N GLU A 9 4.82 -20.08 -1.77
CA GLU A 9 3.58 -19.67 -1.13
C GLU A 9 3.76 -19.40 0.37
N TYR A 10 4.57 -20.22 1.05
CA TYR A 10 4.92 -19.98 2.46
C TYR A 10 5.73 -18.71 2.63
N ILE A 11 6.78 -18.50 1.84
CA ILE A 11 7.59 -17.27 1.89
C ILE A 11 6.70 -16.03 1.70
N ALA A 12 5.87 -16.03 0.65
CA ALA A 12 4.95 -14.92 0.39
C ALA A 12 3.96 -14.68 1.53
N SER A 13 3.49 -15.74 2.19
CA SER A 13 2.60 -15.64 3.35
C SER A 13 3.30 -15.02 4.55
N SER A 14 4.52 -15.44 4.84
CA SER A 14 5.33 -14.92 5.95
C SER A 14 5.67 -13.44 5.76
N MET A 15 5.90 -13.00 4.53
CA MET A 15 6.14 -11.59 4.22
C MET A 15 4.99 -10.68 4.64
N CYS A 16 3.75 -11.19 4.70
CA CYS A 16 2.59 -10.41 5.13
C CYS A 16 2.58 -10.03 6.62
N PHE A 17 3.58 -10.48 7.39
CA PHE A 17 3.75 -10.14 8.80
C PHE A 17 5.05 -9.37 9.06
N SER A 18 5.78 -8.99 8.00
CA SER A 18 7.06 -8.28 8.12
C SER A 18 6.92 -6.88 8.74
N GLY A 19 5.82 -6.17 8.48
CA GLY A 19 5.52 -4.89 9.12
C GLY A 19 5.39 -5.00 10.64
N LEU A 20 4.75 -6.07 11.14
CA LEU A 20 4.65 -6.33 12.58
C LEU A 20 6.01 -6.64 13.21
N LEU A 21 6.85 -7.39 12.50
CA LEU A 21 8.22 -7.66 12.93
C LEU A 21 9.04 -6.37 13.03
N PHE A 22 8.98 -5.52 12.01
CA PHE A 22 9.69 -4.23 12.01
C PHE A 22 9.14 -3.29 13.08
N ALA A 23 7.82 -3.24 13.28
CA ALA A 23 7.20 -2.49 14.36
C ALA A 23 7.73 -2.93 15.73
N LEU A 24 7.89 -4.25 15.96
CA LEU A 24 8.48 -4.75 17.21
C LEU A 24 9.95 -4.30 17.37
N ILE A 25 10.75 -4.42 16.31
CA ILE A 25 12.16 -4.01 16.32
C ILE A 25 12.29 -2.50 16.65
N TYR A 26 11.49 -1.67 16.00
CA TYR A 26 11.52 -0.21 16.17
C TYR A 26 10.95 0.21 17.53
N GLY A 27 9.97 -0.55 18.04
CA GLY A 27 9.43 -0.36 19.39
C GLY A 27 10.46 -0.62 20.48
N ILE A 28 11.30 -1.65 20.33
CA ILE A 28 12.42 -1.91 21.26
C ILE A 28 13.42 -0.74 21.25
N GLN A 29 13.54 -0.02 20.14
CA GLN A 29 14.39 1.17 20.00
C GLN A 29 13.71 2.46 20.50
N GLY A 30 12.46 2.41 20.96
CA GLY A 30 11.71 3.57 21.45
C GLY A 30 11.12 4.48 20.36
N ARG A 31 11.07 4.02 19.10
CA ARG A 31 10.66 4.81 17.93
C ARG A 31 9.14 4.77 17.69
N TRP A 32 8.36 5.28 18.65
CA TRP A 32 6.90 5.04 18.71
C TRP A 32 6.08 5.60 17.53
N ILE A 33 6.51 6.70 16.91
CA ILE A 33 5.87 7.24 15.70
C ILE A 33 6.02 6.26 14.54
N ASP A 34 7.24 5.77 14.32
CA ASP A 34 7.55 4.78 13.28
C ASP A 34 6.80 3.46 13.52
N VAL A 35 6.65 3.05 14.79
CA VAL A 35 5.85 1.89 15.16
C VAL A 35 4.40 2.05 14.70
N ALA A 36 3.78 3.21 14.88
CA ALA A 36 2.40 3.45 14.44
C ALA A 36 2.26 3.30 12.91
N VAL A 37 3.20 3.85 12.15
CA VAL A 37 3.26 3.72 10.69
C VAL A 37 3.48 2.24 10.27
N LEU A 38 4.40 1.54 10.93
CA LEU A 38 4.69 0.14 10.64
C LEU A 38 3.55 -0.82 11.03
N LEU A 39 2.74 -0.47 12.03
CA LEU A 39 1.51 -1.20 12.36
C LEU A 39 0.44 -0.99 11.29
N LEU A 40 0.31 0.21 10.72
CA LEU A 40 -0.57 0.47 9.58
C LEU A 40 -0.12 -0.30 8.33
N VAL A 41 1.20 -0.36 8.09
CA VAL A 41 1.80 -1.22 7.06
C VAL A 41 1.45 -2.69 7.32
N GLY A 42 1.64 -3.16 8.55
CA GLY A 42 1.30 -4.52 8.97
C GLY A 42 -0.18 -4.85 8.75
N LEU A 43 -1.09 -3.91 9.03
CA LEU A 43 -2.51 -4.06 8.72
C LEU A 43 -2.73 -4.28 7.22
N GLY A 44 -2.17 -3.43 6.35
CA GLY A 44 -2.30 -3.59 4.90
C GLY A 44 -1.74 -4.94 4.42
N GLN A 45 -0.64 -5.40 4.99
CA GLN A 45 -0.06 -6.71 4.69
C GLN A 45 -0.94 -7.88 5.15
N VAL A 46 -1.52 -7.82 6.35
CA VAL A 46 -2.48 -8.84 6.84
C VAL A 46 -3.74 -8.87 5.98
N VAL A 47 -4.27 -7.71 5.59
CA VAL A 47 -5.41 -7.65 4.67
C VAL A 47 -5.03 -8.29 3.32
N ALA A 48 -3.81 -8.07 2.81
CA ALA A 48 -3.33 -8.74 1.60
C ALA A 48 -3.29 -10.27 1.75
N PHE A 49 -2.85 -10.77 2.91
CA PHE A 49 -2.85 -12.21 3.23
C PHE A 49 -4.26 -12.81 3.15
N LEU A 50 -5.26 -12.10 3.69
CA LEU A 50 -6.66 -12.55 3.69
C LEU A 50 -7.32 -12.41 2.31
N CYS A 51 -6.98 -11.34 1.58
CA CYS A 51 -7.65 -10.99 0.34
C CYS A 51 -7.06 -11.69 -0.89
N PHE A 52 -5.80 -12.11 -0.92
CA PHE A 52 -5.19 -12.77 -2.08
C PHE A 52 -5.05 -14.28 -1.88
N ARG A 53 -5.25 -15.05 -2.96
CA ARG A 53 -5.08 -16.51 -2.97
C ARG A 53 -3.69 -16.90 -3.42
N HIS A 54 -3.12 -16.13 -4.35
CA HIS A 54 -1.80 -16.38 -4.89
C HIS A 54 -0.70 -15.66 -4.11
N GLY A 55 0.40 -16.35 -3.86
CA GLY A 55 1.56 -15.82 -3.15
C GLY A 55 2.22 -14.63 -3.84
N HIS A 56 2.20 -14.54 -5.17
CA HIS A 56 2.85 -13.42 -5.86
C HIS A 56 2.21 -12.07 -5.49
N ALA A 57 0.88 -12.01 -5.39
CA ALA A 57 0.18 -10.78 -5.04
C ALA A 57 0.50 -10.38 -3.59
N ARG A 58 0.49 -11.37 -2.69
CA ARG A 58 0.89 -11.20 -1.29
C ARG A 58 2.31 -10.67 -1.15
N ALA A 59 3.25 -11.26 -1.88
CA ALA A 59 4.65 -10.83 -1.85
C ALA A 59 4.83 -9.41 -2.39
N VAL A 60 4.26 -9.08 -3.55
CA VAL A 60 4.36 -7.73 -4.14
C VAL A 60 3.78 -6.68 -3.20
N THR A 61 2.57 -6.88 -2.71
CA THR A 61 1.96 -5.97 -1.75
C THR A 61 2.80 -5.84 -0.49
N SER A 62 3.33 -6.95 0.04
CA SER A 62 4.10 -6.92 1.28
C SER A 62 5.41 -6.15 1.13
N VAL A 63 6.12 -6.32 0.00
CA VAL A 63 7.33 -5.55 -0.30
C VAL A 63 7.02 -4.07 -0.42
N VAL A 64 6.03 -3.70 -1.22
CA VAL A 64 5.66 -2.28 -1.42
C VAL A 64 5.29 -1.62 -0.10
N MET A 65 4.43 -2.25 0.70
CA MET A 65 4.02 -1.69 1.99
C MET A 65 5.19 -1.60 2.98
N LEU A 66 6.08 -2.60 3.02
CA LEU A 66 7.24 -2.55 3.91
C LEU A 66 8.23 -1.45 3.49
N VAL A 67 8.49 -1.34 2.18
CA VAL A 67 9.34 -0.27 1.62
C VAL A 67 8.78 1.10 2.01
N ALA A 68 7.46 1.30 1.94
CA ALA A 68 6.84 2.55 2.34
C ALA A 68 7.06 2.88 3.83
N GLY A 69 6.75 1.93 4.71
CA GLY A 69 6.92 2.14 6.16
C GLY A 69 8.38 2.39 6.56
N VAL A 70 9.31 1.62 6.01
CA VAL A 70 10.74 1.78 6.29
C VAL A 70 11.27 3.08 5.68
N SER A 71 10.80 3.48 4.49
CA SER A 71 11.21 4.74 3.87
C SER A 71 10.77 5.95 4.69
N ALA A 72 9.55 5.92 5.24
CA ALA A 72 9.06 6.93 6.16
C ALA A 72 9.91 6.96 7.46
N ALA A 73 10.12 5.79 8.07
CA ALA A 73 10.83 5.70 9.34
C ALA A 73 12.30 6.13 9.22
N GLU A 74 12.98 5.75 8.14
CA GLU A 74 14.38 6.10 7.89
C GLU A 74 14.57 7.44 7.15
N GLN A 75 13.49 8.22 6.97
CA GLN A 75 13.53 9.55 6.32
C GLN A 75 14.16 9.51 4.92
N VAL A 76 13.90 8.44 4.18
CA VAL A 76 14.44 8.23 2.82
C VAL A 76 13.85 9.26 1.85
N TYR A 77 12.60 9.68 2.07
CA TYR A 77 11.92 10.69 1.26
C TYR A 77 12.66 12.03 1.24
N SER A 78 13.26 12.42 2.36
CA SER A 78 14.09 13.63 2.46
C SER A 78 15.42 13.50 1.71
N SER A 79 15.86 12.28 1.43
CA SER A 79 17.14 12.00 0.76
C SER A 79 17.01 11.86 -0.75
N ILE A 80 15.86 11.42 -1.25
CA ILE A 80 15.62 11.12 -2.66
C ILE A 80 14.29 11.73 -3.09
N TRP A 81 14.36 12.89 -3.75
CA TRP A 81 13.19 13.75 -4.06
C TRP A 81 12.06 13.08 -4.87
N TRP A 82 12.35 12.06 -5.68
CA TRP A 82 11.33 11.36 -6.49
C TRP A 82 10.82 10.07 -5.82
N TRP A 83 11.47 9.64 -4.74
CA TRP A 83 11.20 8.35 -4.11
C TRP A 83 9.79 8.31 -3.53
N ASP A 84 9.35 9.42 -2.95
CA ASP A 84 8.04 9.52 -2.34
C ASP A 84 6.92 9.33 -3.37
N LEU A 85 7.00 10.05 -4.49
CA LEU A 85 6.08 9.88 -5.63
C LEU A 85 6.00 8.44 -6.13
N LEU A 86 7.14 7.73 -6.22
CA LEU A 86 7.15 6.33 -6.62
C LEU A 86 6.44 5.47 -5.57
N VAL A 87 6.72 5.68 -4.29
CA VAL A 87 6.10 4.93 -3.21
C VAL A 87 4.59 5.19 -3.17
N HIS A 88 4.13 6.44 -3.27
CA HIS A 88 2.71 6.78 -3.36
C HIS A 88 2.02 6.06 -4.52
N PHE A 89 2.61 6.12 -5.71
CA PHE A 89 2.10 5.40 -6.88
C PHE A 89 1.95 3.89 -6.61
N LEU A 90 2.98 3.26 -6.05
CA LEU A 90 2.99 1.81 -5.80
C LEU A 90 2.04 1.42 -4.67
N CYS A 91 2.02 2.19 -3.57
CA CYS A 91 1.15 1.98 -2.42
C CYS A 91 -0.32 2.06 -2.80
N THR A 92 -0.72 3.12 -3.49
CA THR A 92 -2.11 3.24 -3.92
C THR A 92 -2.47 2.15 -4.94
N TYR A 93 -1.56 1.77 -5.84
CA TYR A 93 -1.75 0.61 -6.73
C TYR A 93 -2.02 -0.67 -5.94
N VAL A 94 -1.19 -1.05 -4.96
CA VAL A 94 -1.37 -2.32 -4.24
C VAL A 94 -2.59 -2.29 -3.32
N LEU A 95 -2.91 -1.17 -2.69
CA LEU A 95 -4.10 -1.02 -1.85
C LEU A 95 -5.39 -1.13 -2.66
N VAL A 96 -5.46 -0.45 -3.82
CA VAL A 96 -6.58 -0.57 -4.74
C VAL A 96 -6.62 -1.97 -5.36
N TRP A 97 -5.49 -2.62 -5.57
CA TRP A 97 -5.46 -4.01 -6.03
C TRP A 97 -6.09 -4.96 -4.99
N ILE A 98 -5.82 -4.79 -3.70
CA ILE A 98 -6.50 -5.54 -2.64
C ILE A 98 -8.02 -5.29 -2.70
N ALA A 99 -8.44 -4.02 -2.70
CA ALA A 99 -9.85 -3.64 -2.71
C ALA A 99 -10.58 -4.19 -3.94
N TRP A 100 -9.99 -4.05 -5.13
CA TRP A 100 -10.51 -4.57 -6.39
C TRP A 100 -10.59 -6.09 -6.38
N ASN A 101 -9.60 -6.77 -5.81
CA ASN A 101 -9.60 -8.22 -5.70
C ASN A 101 -10.72 -8.71 -4.79
N TYR A 102 -10.91 -8.05 -3.65
CA TYR A 102 -12.00 -8.32 -2.74
C TYR A 102 -13.37 -8.10 -3.42
N ALA A 103 -13.52 -6.99 -4.14
CA ALA A 103 -14.74 -6.69 -4.90
C ALA A 103 -15.03 -7.76 -5.97
N LEU A 104 -14.04 -8.15 -6.78
CA LEU A 104 -14.18 -9.20 -7.80
C LEU A 104 -14.54 -10.57 -7.23
N ARG A 105 -14.13 -10.88 -6.00
CA ARG A 105 -14.51 -12.13 -5.32
C ARG A 105 -15.96 -12.14 -4.87
N ARG A 106 -16.48 -10.99 -4.44
CA ARG A 106 -17.88 -10.83 -3.98
C ARG A 106 -18.84 -10.65 -5.15
N SER A 107 -18.37 -9.99 -6.21
CA SER A 107 -19.15 -9.62 -7.39
C SER A 107 -18.36 -9.91 -8.67
N PRO A 108 -18.35 -11.18 -9.14
CA PRO A 108 -17.65 -11.58 -10.37
C PRO A 108 -18.10 -10.81 -11.63
N GLU A 109 -19.32 -10.27 -11.63
CA GLU A 109 -19.88 -9.42 -12.69
C GLU A 109 -19.07 -8.14 -12.92
N LEU A 110 -18.34 -7.65 -11.92
CA LEU A 110 -17.43 -6.50 -12.07
C LEU A 110 -16.31 -6.78 -13.08
N GLY A 111 -15.97 -8.06 -13.30
CA GLY A 111 -15.03 -8.47 -14.34
C GLY A 111 -15.52 -8.19 -15.77
N ARG A 112 -16.84 -8.03 -15.96
CA ARG A 112 -17.49 -7.76 -17.26
C ARG A 112 -17.62 -6.28 -17.59
N LEU A 113 -17.32 -5.38 -16.64
CA LEU A 113 -17.35 -3.93 -16.88
C LEU A 113 -16.44 -3.53 -18.04
N SER A 114 -16.75 -2.39 -18.67
CA SER A 114 -15.86 -1.82 -19.68
C SER A 114 -14.52 -1.42 -19.08
N ARG A 115 -13.49 -1.26 -19.91
CA ARG A 115 -12.17 -0.78 -19.43
C ARG A 115 -12.28 0.60 -18.79
N GLY A 116 -13.08 1.50 -19.37
CA GLY A 116 -13.31 2.85 -18.84
C GLY A 116 -13.99 2.83 -17.47
N GLN A 117 -15.00 1.98 -17.27
CA GLN A 117 -15.68 1.83 -15.98
C GLN A 117 -14.71 1.33 -14.89
N ARG A 118 -13.90 0.31 -15.19
CA ARG A 118 -12.89 -0.18 -14.23
C ARG A 118 -11.84 0.89 -13.90
N LEU A 119 -11.36 1.61 -14.92
CA LEU A 119 -10.41 2.72 -14.74
C LEU A 119 -10.98 3.77 -13.79
N MET A 120 -12.22 4.20 -14.02
CA MET A 120 -12.89 5.20 -13.19
C MET A 120 -13.10 4.70 -11.75
N MET A 121 -13.57 3.47 -11.56
CA MET A 121 -13.76 2.91 -10.21
C MET A 121 -12.44 2.80 -9.43
N CYS A 122 -11.38 2.30 -10.09
CA CYS A 122 -10.07 2.18 -9.46
C CYS A 122 -9.48 3.57 -9.15
N ALA A 123 -9.58 4.53 -10.07
CA ALA A 123 -9.11 5.90 -9.88
C ALA A 123 -9.84 6.61 -8.73
N ILE A 124 -11.17 6.48 -8.62
CA ILE A 124 -11.95 7.05 -7.51
C ILE A 124 -11.54 6.42 -6.18
N THR A 125 -11.37 5.10 -6.15
CA THR A 125 -10.93 4.40 -4.94
C THR A 125 -9.53 4.86 -4.53
N GLY A 126 -8.63 5.02 -5.51
CA GLY A 126 -7.29 5.57 -5.31
C GLY A 126 -7.30 6.99 -4.79
N LEU A 127 -8.15 7.85 -5.35
CA LEU A 127 -8.31 9.24 -4.91
C LEU A 127 -8.74 9.29 -3.44
N VAL A 128 -9.72 8.48 -3.05
CA VAL A 128 -10.16 8.42 -1.65
C VAL A 128 -9.02 7.97 -0.73
N LEU A 129 -8.28 6.92 -1.11
CA LEU A 129 -7.16 6.43 -0.31
C LEU A 129 -6.03 7.46 -0.20
N ALA A 130 -5.68 8.13 -1.30
CA ALA A 130 -4.66 9.17 -1.30
C ALA A 130 -5.08 10.36 -0.42
N VAL A 131 -6.31 10.85 -0.56
CA VAL A 131 -6.82 11.94 0.30
C VAL A 131 -6.83 11.54 1.78
N VAL A 132 -7.20 10.31 2.10
CA VAL A 132 -7.15 9.83 3.49
C VAL A 132 -5.71 9.85 4.02
N TRP A 133 -4.73 9.45 3.22
CA TRP A 133 -3.32 9.51 3.59
C TRP A 133 -2.85 10.95 3.84
N GLU A 134 -3.11 11.88 2.92
CA GLU A 134 -2.74 13.30 3.08
C GLU A 134 -3.37 13.93 4.33
N VAL A 135 -4.63 13.56 4.64
CA VAL A 135 -5.28 14.01 5.87
C VAL A 135 -4.60 13.42 7.10
N MET A 136 -4.16 12.15 7.05
CA MET A 136 -3.40 11.54 8.14
C MET A 136 -2.03 12.21 8.34
N GLU A 137 -1.34 12.59 7.27
CA GLU A 137 -0.08 13.35 7.35
C GLU A 137 -0.29 14.74 7.91
N LEU A 138 -1.31 15.46 7.44
CA LEU A 138 -1.70 16.75 8.01
C LEU A 138 -1.99 16.64 9.52
N LEU A 139 -2.73 15.61 9.94
CA LEU A 139 -2.99 15.37 11.36
C LEU A 139 -1.71 15.00 12.12
N GLY A 140 -0.80 14.23 11.50
CA GLY A 140 0.52 13.94 12.06
C GLY A 140 1.35 15.20 12.27
N PHE A 141 1.41 16.08 11.28
CA PHE A 141 2.09 17.36 11.34
C PHE A 141 1.54 18.24 12.47
N LEU A 142 0.20 18.35 12.56
CA LEU A 142 -0.46 19.24 13.51
C LEU A 142 -0.47 18.69 14.96
N LEU A 143 -0.54 17.37 15.13
CA LEU A 143 -0.82 16.74 16.44
C LEU A 143 0.35 15.93 17.01
N VAL A 144 1.33 15.54 16.19
CA VAL A 144 2.38 14.58 16.58
C VAL A 144 3.77 15.19 16.46
N THR A 145 4.21 15.58 15.26
CA THR A 145 5.54 16.16 15.05
C THR A 145 5.58 17.04 13.79
N PRO A 146 6.24 18.22 13.84
CA PRO A 146 6.44 19.06 12.67
C PRO A 146 7.41 18.47 11.63
N ASP A 147 8.10 17.37 11.95
CA ASP A 147 9.03 16.71 11.02
C ASP A 147 8.31 16.06 9.83
N ILE A 148 6.99 15.87 9.92
CA ILE A 148 6.15 15.44 8.80
C ILE A 148 5.93 16.65 7.88
N HIS A 149 6.74 16.76 6.84
CA HIS A 149 6.67 17.89 5.91
C HIS A 149 5.47 17.73 4.98
N ILE A 150 4.64 18.78 4.88
CA ILE A 150 3.44 18.79 4.01
C ILE A 150 3.38 20.02 3.06
N PRO A 151 4.35 20.20 2.15
CA PRO A 151 4.28 21.27 1.16
C PRO A 151 3.05 21.08 0.24
N PRO A 152 2.29 22.14 -0.12
CA PRO A 152 1.09 21.99 -0.95
C PRO A 152 1.31 21.31 -2.31
N LEU A 153 2.50 21.49 -2.88
CA LEU A 153 2.85 20.86 -4.16
C LEU A 153 3.10 19.36 -4.01
N ASP A 154 3.63 18.94 -2.86
CA ASP A 154 3.94 17.55 -2.51
C ASP A 154 2.63 16.76 -2.44
N THR A 155 1.73 17.18 -1.55
CA THR A 155 0.35 16.68 -1.42
C THR A 155 -0.38 16.58 -2.76
N LEU A 156 -0.29 17.62 -3.59
CA LEU A 156 -0.94 17.60 -4.91
C LEU A 156 -0.33 16.53 -5.82
N SER A 157 1.00 16.44 -5.85
CA SER A 157 1.71 15.45 -6.66
C SER A 157 1.48 14.02 -6.17
N ASP A 158 1.44 13.79 -4.86
CA ASP A 158 1.20 12.51 -4.22
C ASP A 158 -0.20 11.96 -4.49
N VAL A 159 -1.21 12.81 -4.36
CA VAL A 159 -2.58 12.47 -4.76
C VAL A 159 -2.63 12.16 -6.25
N THR A 160 -1.96 12.95 -7.08
CA THR A 160 -1.97 12.76 -8.53
C THR A 160 -1.35 11.42 -8.92
N VAL A 161 -0.14 11.11 -8.45
CA VAL A 161 0.55 9.84 -8.79
C VAL A 161 -0.12 8.64 -8.13
N GLY A 162 -0.69 8.80 -6.93
CA GLY A 162 -1.49 7.78 -6.27
C GLY A 162 -2.72 7.38 -7.09
N VAL A 163 -3.45 8.36 -7.62
CA VAL A 163 -4.60 8.12 -8.53
C VAL A 163 -4.16 7.40 -9.82
N LEU A 164 -3.02 7.79 -10.40
CA LEU A 164 -2.48 7.13 -11.58
C LEU A 164 -2.11 5.66 -11.30
N GLY A 165 -1.45 5.40 -10.17
CA GLY A 165 -1.12 4.06 -9.70
C GLY A 165 -2.37 3.22 -9.53
N ALA A 166 -3.37 3.74 -8.82
CA ALA A 166 -4.67 3.10 -8.64
C ALA A 166 -5.35 2.75 -9.97
N ALA A 167 -5.36 3.66 -10.95
CA ALA A 167 -6.01 3.44 -12.23
C ALA A 167 -5.44 2.21 -12.98
N LEU A 168 -4.14 1.92 -12.84
CA LEU A 168 -3.51 0.75 -13.49
C LEU A 168 -4.05 -0.59 -12.98
N VAL A 169 -4.67 -0.64 -11.79
CA VAL A 169 -5.33 -1.85 -11.28
C VAL A 169 -6.46 -2.30 -12.20
N ALA A 170 -7.08 -1.40 -12.96
CA ALA A 170 -8.16 -1.70 -13.92
C ALA A 170 -7.76 -2.69 -15.03
N LEU A 171 -6.46 -2.97 -15.19
CA LEU A 171 -5.92 -4.00 -16.07
C LEU A 171 -6.19 -5.43 -15.54
N HIS A 172 -6.44 -5.60 -14.25
CA HIS A 172 -6.82 -6.89 -13.65
C HIS A 172 -8.30 -7.20 -13.89
N ARG A 173 -8.55 -8.30 -14.61
CA ARG A 173 -9.92 -8.73 -14.99
C ARG A 173 -10.47 -9.88 -14.14
N LYS A 174 -9.63 -10.54 -13.37
CA LYS A 174 -9.96 -11.73 -12.58
C LYS A 174 -9.40 -11.57 -11.19
N SER A 175 -10.09 -12.16 -10.21
CA SER A 175 -9.56 -12.26 -8.87
C SER A 175 -8.28 -13.11 -8.87
N ARG A 176 -7.40 -12.81 -7.92
CA ARG A 176 -6.10 -13.39 -7.65
C ARG A 176 -5.98 -13.80 -6.18
#